data_AF-A0A6B2G6W5-F1
#
_entry.id   AF-A0A6B2G6W5-F1
#
_cell.length_a   1.000
_cell.length_b   1.000
_cell.length_c   1.000
_cell.angle_alpha   90.00
_cell.angle_beta   90.00
_cell.angle_gamma   90.00
#
_symmetry.space_group_name_H-M   'P 1'
#
loop_
_entity.id
_entity.type
_entity.pdbx_description
1 polymer ?
#
loop_
_entity_poly.entity_id
_entity_poly.type
_entity_poly.pdbx_seq_one_letter_code
_entity_poly.pdbx_strand_id
1 'polypeptide(L)'
;KAVSGEEGSFRAKFEDKVLISDIVSLRTWGGVVIPKLYNPVLNLLLPFVDRLGWSGMKTTFELRQQLDIPNQANVDSLYKPVDRVPLKFAPFKIPQKLVKQLPFSARPKNVLKSKLKEKRPKLVEGSDKKAISLINELSVIQNDLFITRITKRKQQAEECKLKAKKIEEEQMKKRKINQKKVFKNHLNHSHSKKIV
;
A
#
# COMPACT_ATOMS: atom_id res chain seq x y z
N LYS A 1 -10.89 -7.07 -26.23
CA LYS A 1 -11.50 -7.79 -27.39
C LYS A 1 -12.24 -9.00 -26.85
N ALA A 2 -13.49 -9.23 -27.24
CA ALA A 2 -14.23 -10.45 -26.89
C ALA A 2 -13.51 -11.68 -27.48
N VAL A 3 -13.49 -12.78 -26.73
CA VAL A 3 -12.84 -14.04 -27.14
C VAL A 3 -13.94 -15.04 -27.48
N SER A 4 -13.74 -15.87 -28.51
CA SER A 4 -14.69 -16.92 -28.93
C SER A 4 -14.75 -18.13 -27.98
N GLY A 5 -14.32 -17.96 -26.74
CA GLY A 5 -14.29 -19.01 -25.72
C GLY A 5 -15.58 -19.03 -24.92
N GLU A 6 -15.46 -19.20 -23.61
CA GLU A 6 -16.59 -19.17 -22.67
C GLU A 6 -17.33 -17.83 -22.71
N GLU A 7 -18.65 -17.87 -22.53
CA GLU A 7 -19.50 -16.69 -22.49
C GLU A 7 -19.02 -15.71 -21.40
N GLY A 8 -18.86 -14.44 -21.75
CA GLY A 8 -18.35 -13.40 -20.84
C GLY A 8 -16.81 -13.30 -20.76
N SER A 9 -16.06 -14.20 -21.41
CA SER A 9 -14.60 -14.10 -21.46
C SER A 9 -14.12 -12.97 -22.37
N PHE A 10 -13.14 -12.20 -21.90
CA PHE A 10 -12.55 -11.11 -22.65
C PHE A 10 -11.02 -11.10 -22.55
N ARG A 11 -10.39 -10.55 -23.59
CA ARG A 11 -8.95 -10.28 -23.62
C ARG A 11 -8.70 -8.81 -23.31
N ALA A 12 -7.96 -8.57 -22.23
CA ALA A 12 -7.43 -7.27 -21.84
C ALA A 12 -5.89 -7.26 -21.87
N LYS A 13 -5.32 -6.06 -21.95
CA LYS A 13 -3.88 -5.81 -21.80
C LYS A 13 -3.68 -4.94 -20.57
N PHE A 14 -2.71 -5.28 -19.74
CA PHE A 14 -2.34 -4.54 -18.54
C PHE A 14 -0.91 -4.01 -18.65
N GLU A 15 -0.53 -3.10 -17.77
CA GLU A 15 0.82 -2.54 -17.69
C GLU A 15 1.87 -3.60 -17.33
N ASP A 16 1.54 -4.47 -16.37
CA ASP A 16 2.37 -5.61 -15.94
C ASP A 16 1.52 -6.89 -15.84
N LYS A 17 2.18 -8.02 -15.60
CA LYS A 17 1.56 -9.33 -15.42
C LYS A 17 0.74 -9.37 -14.11
N VAL A 18 -0.57 -9.48 -14.28
CA VAL A 18 -1.53 -9.69 -13.19
C VAL A 18 -1.39 -11.10 -12.59
N LEU A 19 -1.62 -11.24 -11.29
CA LEU A 19 -1.62 -12.52 -10.58
C LEU A 19 -3.03 -13.13 -10.52
N ILE A 20 -3.10 -14.44 -10.33
CA ILE A 20 -4.38 -15.17 -10.22
C ILE A 20 -5.18 -14.74 -8.97
N SER A 21 -4.48 -14.23 -7.94
CA SER A 21 -5.09 -13.71 -6.72
C SER A 21 -5.76 -12.34 -6.88
N ASP A 22 -5.48 -11.63 -7.96
CA ASP A 22 -5.91 -10.24 -8.13
C ASP A 22 -7.37 -10.17 -8.62
N ILE A 23 -8.05 -9.08 -8.26
CA ILE A 23 -9.42 -8.82 -8.67
C ILE A 23 -9.41 -7.67 -9.70
N VAL A 24 -9.86 -7.96 -10.92
CA VAL A 24 -10.01 -6.95 -11.98
C VAL A 24 -11.39 -6.31 -11.85
N SER A 25 -11.42 -5.00 -11.60
CA SER A 25 -12.67 -4.23 -11.49
C SER A 25 -12.76 -3.15 -12.57
N LEU A 26 -13.98 -2.91 -13.06
CA LEU A 26 -14.29 -1.84 -13.99
C LEU A 26 -15.24 -0.86 -13.30
N ARG A 27 -14.78 0.39 -13.16
CA ARG A 27 -15.58 1.44 -12.55
C ARG A 27 -16.47 2.11 -13.59
N THR A 28 -17.78 2.03 -13.38
CA THR A 28 -18.82 2.67 -14.20
C THR A 28 -19.78 3.49 -13.36
N TRP A 29 -20.63 4.27 -14.02
CA TRP A 29 -21.70 5.06 -13.41
C TRP A 29 -23.04 4.55 -13.92
N GLY A 30 -23.95 4.25 -13.00
CA GLY A 30 -25.33 3.88 -13.31
C GLY A 30 -26.29 5.00 -12.95
N GLY A 31 -27.32 5.22 -13.76
CA GLY A 31 -28.40 6.16 -13.44
C GLY A 31 -29.28 5.61 -12.33
N VAL A 32 -29.60 6.45 -11.34
CA VAL A 32 -30.52 6.11 -10.24
C VAL A 32 -31.79 6.93 -10.40
N VAL A 33 -32.94 6.26 -10.42
CA VAL A 33 -34.25 6.92 -10.44
C VAL A 33 -34.62 7.32 -9.02
N ILE A 34 -34.94 8.60 -8.84
CA ILE A 34 -35.36 9.14 -7.53
C ILE A 34 -36.87 8.92 -7.36
N PRO A 35 -37.32 8.22 -6.30
CA PRO A 35 -38.74 8.10 -6.03
C PRO A 35 -39.31 9.48 -5.67
N LYS A 36 -40.39 9.89 -6.35
CA LYS A 36 -41.07 11.15 -6.08
C LYS A 36 -42.04 10.93 -4.90
N LEU A 37 -41.66 11.41 -3.73
CA LEU A 37 -42.49 11.38 -2.52
C LEU A 37 -42.62 12.80 -1.96
N TYR A 38 -43.84 13.24 -1.68
CA TYR A 38 -44.12 14.53 -1.08
C TYR A 38 -45.25 14.38 -0.05
N ASN A 39 -44.90 14.50 1.24
CA ASN A 39 -45.83 14.39 2.36
C ASN A 39 -45.79 15.69 3.18
N PRO A 40 -46.73 16.64 2.98
CA PRO A 40 -46.78 17.84 3.78
C PRO A 40 -47.23 17.52 5.22
N VAL A 41 -46.68 18.24 6.20
CA VAL A 41 -47.04 18.11 7.61
C VAL A 41 -48.24 19.01 7.88
N LEU A 42 -49.41 18.42 8.14
CA LEU A 42 -50.69 19.13 8.24
C LEU A 42 -51.20 19.28 9.68
N ASN A 43 -50.35 19.12 10.69
CA ASN A 43 -50.76 19.07 12.10
C ASN A 43 -51.59 20.27 12.56
N LEU A 44 -51.32 21.47 12.03
CA LEU A 44 -52.06 22.67 12.39
C LEU A 44 -53.45 22.76 11.77
N LEU A 45 -53.71 21.99 10.70
CA LEU A 45 -55.03 21.85 10.09
C LEU A 45 -55.92 20.86 10.85
N LEU A 46 -55.35 20.10 11.80
CA LEU A 46 -56.08 19.14 12.62
C LEU A 46 -56.64 19.82 13.89
N PRO A 47 -57.78 19.32 14.43
CA PRO A 47 -58.33 19.75 15.71
C PRO A 47 -57.28 19.64 16.83
N PHE A 48 -57.38 20.49 17.87
CA PHE A 48 -56.36 20.59 18.94
C PHE A 48 -55.99 19.22 19.57
N VAL A 49 -56.97 18.33 19.70
CA VAL A 49 -56.82 16.95 20.22
C VAL A 49 -55.92 16.08 19.33
N ASP A 50 -55.99 16.27 18.00
CA ASP A 50 -55.36 15.39 17.01
C ASP A 50 -54.03 15.96 16.46
N ARG A 51 -53.65 17.18 16.85
CA ARG A 51 -52.42 17.85 16.36
C ARG A 51 -51.13 17.08 16.68
N LEU A 52 -51.16 16.29 17.75
CA LEU A 52 -50.04 15.45 18.20
C LEU A 52 -50.02 14.07 17.53
N GLY A 53 -51.08 13.69 16.80
CA GLY A 53 -51.24 12.35 16.22
C GLY A 53 -50.63 12.14 14.84
N TRP A 54 -50.02 13.18 14.23
CA TRP A 54 -49.40 13.02 12.92
C TRP A 54 -48.18 12.10 13.00
N SER A 55 -48.15 11.08 12.14
CA SER A 55 -47.04 10.15 12.00
C SER A 55 -46.57 10.12 10.55
N GLY A 56 -45.28 10.32 10.35
CA GLY A 56 -44.66 10.27 9.03
C GLY A 56 -44.39 8.85 8.55
N MET A 57 -43.65 8.73 7.44
CA MET A 57 -43.12 7.45 6.99
C MET A 57 -42.12 6.91 8.02
N LYS A 58 -42.31 5.64 8.43
CA LYS A 58 -41.41 4.96 9.38
C LYS A 58 -40.01 4.81 8.80
N THR A 59 -39.01 4.87 9.67
CA THR A 59 -37.62 4.63 9.25
C THR A 59 -37.40 3.16 8.90
N THR A 60 -36.36 2.85 8.11
CA THR A 60 -35.99 1.47 7.80
C THR A 60 -35.68 0.66 9.06
N PHE A 61 -35.21 1.31 10.12
CA PHE A 61 -34.93 0.69 11.41
C PHE A 61 -36.22 0.30 12.13
N GLU A 62 -37.18 1.23 12.27
CA GLU A 62 -38.48 0.98 12.90
C GLU A 62 -39.27 -0.12 12.20
N LEU A 63 -39.27 -0.12 10.85
CA LEU A 63 -39.93 -1.16 10.06
C LEU A 63 -39.29 -2.53 10.29
N ARG A 64 -37.95 -2.60 10.32
CA ARG A 64 -37.24 -3.86 10.60
C ARG A 64 -37.52 -4.37 12.00
N GLN A 65 -37.60 -3.48 12.99
CA GLN A 65 -37.90 -3.85 14.37
C GLN A 65 -39.33 -4.37 14.53
N GLN A 66 -40.33 -3.74 13.88
CA GLN A 66 -41.73 -4.18 13.95
C GLN A 66 -41.99 -5.51 13.23
N LEU A 67 -41.22 -5.78 12.18
CA LEU A 67 -41.33 -6.99 11.37
C LEU A 67 -40.32 -8.07 11.80
N ASP A 68 -39.55 -7.86 12.86
CA ASP A 68 -38.48 -8.73 13.35
C ASP A 68 -37.50 -9.19 12.24
N ILE A 69 -37.12 -8.28 11.33
CA ILE A 69 -36.21 -8.56 10.22
C ILE A 69 -34.76 -8.21 10.64
N PRO A 70 -33.86 -9.20 10.77
CA PRO A 70 -32.47 -8.94 11.13
C PRO A 70 -31.70 -8.27 9.99
N ASN A 71 -30.74 -7.41 10.36
CA ASN A 71 -29.83 -6.81 9.39
C ASN A 71 -28.72 -7.81 8.99
N GLN A 72 -28.77 -8.35 7.78
CA GLN A 72 -27.75 -9.27 7.26
C GLN A 72 -26.63 -8.50 6.56
N ALA A 73 -25.48 -8.36 7.23
CA ALA A 73 -24.27 -7.81 6.61
C ALA A 73 -23.51 -8.90 5.85
N ASN A 74 -22.98 -8.59 4.67
CA ASN A 74 -22.13 -9.51 3.92
C ASN A 74 -20.76 -9.68 4.63
N VAL A 75 -20.42 -10.92 4.99
CA VAL A 75 -19.19 -11.27 5.71
C VAL A 75 -17.92 -10.88 4.94
N ASP A 76 -17.97 -10.87 3.61
CA ASP A 76 -16.83 -10.50 2.76
C ASP A 76 -16.67 -8.98 2.61
N SER A 77 -17.69 -8.21 2.96
CA SER A 77 -17.63 -6.74 2.97
C SER A 77 -17.10 -6.18 4.29
N LEU A 78 -16.99 -7.01 5.34
CA LEU A 78 -16.47 -6.60 6.62
C LEU A 78 -14.94 -6.49 6.57
N TYR A 79 -14.41 -5.37 7.06
CA TYR A 79 -12.96 -5.18 7.20
C TYR A 79 -12.37 -6.22 8.15
N LYS A 80 -11.24 -6.81 7.76
CA LYS A 80 -10.49 -7.82 8.53
C LYS A 80 -9.03 -7.38 8.67
N PRO A 81 -8.36 -7.68 9.79
CA PRO A 81 -6.91 -7.46 9.89
C PRO A 81 -6.18 -8.31 8.83
N VAL A 82 -5.16 -7.74 8.19
CA VAL A 82 -4.41 -8.38 7.10
C VAL A 82 -2.94 -8.53 7.49
N ASP A 83 -2.53 -9.78 7.74
CA ASP A 83 -1.13 -10.11 8.02
C ASP A 83 -0.38 -10.39 6.71
N ARG A 84 0.52 -9.47 6.34
CA ARG A 84 1.30 -9.58 5.09
C ARG A 84 2.63 -10.28 5.34
N VAL A 85 2.79 -11.47 4.76
CA VAL A 85 4.06 -12.19 4.77
C VAL A 85 5.06 -11.49 3.84
N PRO A 86 6.34 -11.33 4.22
CA PRO A 86 7.35 -10.73 3.35
C PRO A 86 7.54 -11.58 2.08
N LEU A 87 7.45 -10.92 0.92
CA LEU A 87 7.59 -11.58 -0.37
C LEU A 87 9.04 -12.02 -0.61
N LYS A 88 9.25 -13.32 -0.84
CA LYS A 88 10.55 -13.89 -1.23
C LYS A 88 10.54 -14.17 -2.72
N PHE A 89 11.31 -13.39 -3.49
CA PHE A 89 11.42 -13.59 -4.93
C PHE A 89 12.28 -14.82 -5.27
N ALA A 90 11.92 -15.49 -6.36
CA ALA A 90 12.74 -16.58 -6.90
C ALA A 90 14.12 -16.04 -7.34
N PRO A 91 15.20 -16.82 -7.16
CA PRO A 91 16.52 -16.42 -7.63
C PRO A 91 16.53 -16.30 -9.16
N PHE A 92 17.32 -15.35 -9.67
CA PHE A 92 17.46 -15.11 -11.10
C PHE A 92 18.07 -16.34 -11.81
N LYS A 93 17.37 -16.87 -12.81
CA LYS A 93 17.81 -18.01 -13.63
C LYS A 93 18.17 -17.55 -15.03
N ILE A 94 19.45 -17.69 -15.40
CA ILE A 94 19.93 -17.30 -16.72
C ILE A 94 19.68 -18.46 -17.70
N PRO A 95 19.07 -18.22 -18.88
CA PRO A 95 18.91 -19.24 -19.91
C PRO A 95 20.25 -19.84 -20.33
N GLN A 96 20.33 -21.18 -20.43
CA GLN A 96 21.58 -21.88 -20.74
C GLN A 96 22.18 -21.49 -22.09
N LYS A 97 21.33 -21.16 -23.08
CA LYS A 97 21.76 -20.67 -24.40
C LYS A 97 22.57 -19.38 -24.27
N LEU A 98 22.09 -18.43 -23.47
CA LEU A 98 22.77 -17.16 -23.20
C LEU A 98 24.07 -17.39 -22.43
N VAL A 99 24.07 -18.25 -21.42
CA VAL A 99 25.30 -18.61 -20.66
C VAL A 99 26.42 -19.17 -21.55
N LYS A 100 26.08 -19.86 -22.65
CA LYS A 100 27.07 -20.36 -23.61
C LYS A 100 27.65 -19.27 -24.51
N GLN A 101 26.88 -18.24 -24.83
CA GLN A 101 27.28 -17.13 -25.70
C GLN A 101 27.99 -16.00 -24.94
N LEU A 102 27.87 -15.96 -23.61
CA LEU A 102 28.53 -14.93 -22.79
C LEU A 102 30.06 -15.03 -22.90
N PRO A 103 30.77 -13.89 -22.92
CA PRO A 103 32.23 -13.88 -22.82
C PRO A 103 32.67 -14.49 -21.50
N PHE A 104 33.89 -15.04 -21.48
CA PHE A 104 34.42 -15.78 -20.32
C PHE A 104 34.36 -14.98 -19.01
N SER A 105 34.62 -13.67 -19.06
CA SER A 105 34.57 -12.77 -17.90
C SER A 105 33.17 -12.64 -17.29
N ALA A 106 32.12 -12.64 -18.11
CA ALA A 106 30.73 -12.47 -17.68
C ALA A 106 30.01 -13.80 -17.45
N ARG A 107 30.63 -14.93 -17.81
CA ARG A 107 30.01 -16.25 -17.63
C ARG A 107 29.86 -16.54 -16.14
N PRO A 108 28.64 -16.85 -15.65
CA PRO A 108 28.47 -17.21 -14.25
C PRO A 108 29.31 -18.44 -13.93
N LYS A 109 30.07 -18.38 -12.83
CA LYS A 109 30.80 -19.53 -12.33
C LYS A 109 29.78 -20.57 -11.89
N ASN A 110 29.63 -21.62 -12.69
CA ASN A 110 28.79 -22.75 -12.36
C ASN A 110 29.42 -23.44 -11.15
N VAL A 111 28.97 -23.09 -9.95
CA VAL A 111 29.13 -23.92 -8.76
C VAL A 111 28.13 -25.07 -8.92
N LEU A 112 28.31 -25.90 -9.95
CA LEU A 112 27.92 -27.30 -9.81
C LEU A 112 28.61 -27.69 -8.51
N LYS A 113 27.83 -28.00 -7.47
CA LYS A 113 28.38 -28.48 -6.20
C LYS A 113 29.34 -29.57 -6.59
N SER A 114 30.62 -29.23 -6.58
CA SER A 114 31.62 -30.14 -7.06
C SER A 114 31.46 -31.35 -6.17
N LYS A 115 31.35 -32.55 -6.75
CA LYS A 115 31.54 -33.80 -6.00
C LYS A 115 32.97 -33.90 -5.41
N LEU A 116 33.69 -32.78 -5.28
CA LEU A 116 34.92 -32.65 -4.54
C LEU A 116 34.60 -33.00 -3.09
N LYS A 117 34.85 -34.28 -2.81
CA LYS A 117 35.04 -34.91 -1.51
C LYS A 117 34.01 -34.38 -0.51
N GLU A 118 32.81 -34.95 -0.53
CA GLU A 118 31.99 -35.03 0.69
C GLU A 118 32.96 -35.43 1.80
N LYS A 119 33.30 -34.49 2.69
CA LYS A 119 34.21 -34.76 3.79
C LYS A 119 33.56 -35.94 4.53
N ARG A 120 34.30 -37.05 4.68
CA ARG A 120 33.78 -38.24 5.38
C ARG A 120 33.09 -37.76 6.66
N PRO A 121 31.82 -38.10 6.89
CA PRO A 121 31.09 -37.60 8.04
C PRO A 121 31.85 -38.03 9.30
N LYS A 122 32.27 -37.05 10.10
CA LYS A 122 32.85 -37.34 11.42
C LYS A 122 31.72 -37.75 12.34
N LEU A 123 31.91 -38.82 13.11
CA LEU A 123 30.99 -39.17 14.19
C LEU A 123 31.04 -38.03 15.22
N VAL A 124 29.94 -37.30 15.36
CA VAL A 124 29.81 -36.24 16.36
C VAL A 124 29.06 -36.81 17.56
N GLU A 125 29.64 -36.66 18.75
CA GLU A 125 29.02 -37.08 20.00
C GLU A 125 27.75 -36.27 20.32
N GLY A 126 26.90 -36.80 21.20
CA GLY A 126 25.63 -36.16 21.56
C GLY A 126 25.81 -34.78 22.22
N SER A 127 26.85 -34.60 23.04
CA SER A 127 27.25 -33.33 23.65
C SER A 127 27.65 -32.30 22.60
N ASP A 128 28.54 -32.69 21.69
CA ASP A 128 29.05 -31.82 20.62
C ASP A 128 27.94 -31.38 19.66
N LYS A 129 26.99 -32.27 19.36
CA LYS A 129 25.80 -31.91 18.56
C LYS A 129 24.98 -30.79 19.22
N LYS A 130 24.77 -30.88 20.54
CA LYS A 130 24.06 -29.84 21.30
C LYS A 130 24.83 -28.52 21.30
N ALA A 131 26.15 -28.57 21.48
CA ALA A 131 27.00 -27.38 21.43
C ALA A 131 26.98 -26.72 20.04
N ILE A 132 27.05 -27.51 18.97
CA ILE A 132 26.96 -27.01 17.58
C ILE A 132 25.58 -26.39 17.31
N SER A 133 24.49 -27.03 17.76
CA SER A 133 23.14 -26.47 17.64
C SER A 133 23.04 -25.11 18.31
N LEU A 134 23.53 -25.02 19.56
CA LEU A 134 23.52 -23.79 20.34
C LEU A 134 24.33 -22.68 19.65
N ILE A 135 25.51 -23.00 19.11
CA ILE A 135 26.33 -22.03 18.38
C ILE A 135 25.59 -21.55 17.12
N ASN A 136 24.94 -22.44 16.38
CA ASN A 136 24.16 -22.07 15.20
C ASN A 136 22.97 -21.17 15.58
N GLU A 137 22.22 -21.51 16.62
CA GLU A 137 21.10 -20.71 17.14
C GLU A 137 21.56 -19.32 17.56
N LEU A 138 22.65 -19.22 18.34
CA LEU A 138 23.24 -17.93 18.73
C LEU A 138 23.70 -17.12 17.52
N SER A 139 24.26 -17.77 16.50
CA SER A 139 24.67 -17.07 15.27
C SER A 139 23.47 -16.49 14.50
N VAL A 140 22.34 -17.20 14.47
CA VAL A 140 21.09 -16.73 13.85
C VAL A 140 20.56 -15.53 14.62
N ILE A 141 20.49 -15.62 15.96
CA ILE A 141 20.03 -14.52 16.82
C ILE A 141 20.90 -13.29 16.62
N GLN A 142 22.23 -13.44 16.62
CA GLN A 142 23.14 -12.32 16.41
C GLN A 142 22.95 -11.67 15.03
N ASN A 143 22.77 -12.46 13.98
CA ASN A 143 22.51 -11.96 12.63
C ASN A 143 21.18 -11.22 12.55
N ASP A 144 20.11 -11.73 13.15
CA ASP A 144 18.80 -11.08 13.18
C ASP A 144 18.84 -9.76 13.94
N LEU A 145 19.50 -9.73 15.10
CA LEU A 145 19.72 -8.49 15.86
C LEU A 145 20.57 -7.47 15.08
N PHE A 146 21.57 -7.93 14.35
CA PHE A 146 22.39 -7.08 13.49
C PHE A 146 21.59 -6.50 12.32
N ILE A 147 20.82 -7.34 11.62
CA ILE A 147 19.96 -6.92 10.50
C ILE A 147 18.92 -5.91 10.99
N THR A 148 18.21 -6.19 12.08
CA THR A 148 17.20 -5.28 12.66
C THR A 148 17.80 -3.94 13.09
N ARG A 149 19.01 -3.93 13.65
CA ARG A 149 19.72 -2.69 14.00
C ARG A 149 20.08 -1.87 12.76
N ILE A 150 20.56 -2.52 11.70
CA ILE A 150 20.91 -1.85 10.45
C ILE A 150 19.67 -1.31 9.75
N THR A 151 18.60 -2.09 9.66
CA THR A 151 17.35 -1.65 9.01
C THR A 151 16.76 -0.46 9.75
N LYS A 152 16.72 -0.48 11.10
CA LYS A 152 16.26 0.66 11.91
C LYS A 152 17.13 1.91 11.70
N ARG A 153 18.46 1.77 11.68
CA ARG A 153 19.37 2.90 11.39
C ARG A 153 19.16 3.47 9.98
N LYS A 154 18.95 2.61 8.98
CA LYS A 154 18.65 3.03 7.60
C LYS A 154 17.32 3.79 7.52
N GLN A 155 16.27 3.29 8.17
CA GLN A 155 14.98 3.97 8.25
C GLN A 155 15.11 5.36 8.88
N GLN A 156 15.80 5.47 10.03
CA GLN A 156 16.05 6.75 10.69
C GLN A 156 16.87 7.70 9.81
N ALA A 157 17.89 7.20 9.11
CA ALA A 157 18.70 8.00 8.20
C ALA A 157 17.87 8.55 7.02
N GLU A 158 17.00 7.73 6.42
CA GLU A 158 16.09 8.17 5.35
C GLU A 158 15.09 9.21 5.86
N GLU A 159 14.51 9.02 7.04
CA GLU A 159 13.63 10.01 7.67
C GLU A 159 14.35 11.35 7.92
N CYS A 160 15.56 11.31 8.46
CA CYS A 160 16.38 12.49 8.68
C CYS A 160 16.73 13.19 7.37
N LYS A 161 17.07 12.44 6.32
CA LYS A 161 17.34 12.96 4.98
C LYS A 161 16.11 13.63 4.38
N LEU A 162 14.93 13.04 4.56
CA LEU A 162 13.67 13.59 4.08
C LEU A 162 13.29 14.89 4.82
N LYS A 163 13.51 14.93 6.14
CA LYS A 163 13.35 16.16 6.94
C LYS A 163 14.35 17.26 6.53
N ALA A 164 15.62 16.91 6.34
CA ALA A 164 16.65 17.84 5.89
C ALA A 164 16.31 18.46 4.52
N LYS A 165 15.86 17.64 3.56
CA LYS A 165 15.38 18.13 2.25
C LYS A 165 14.22 19.12 2.38
N LYS A 166 13.23 18.84 3.23
CA LYS A 166 12.11 19.78 3.49
C LYS A 166 12.59 21.11 4.06
N ILE A 167 13.51 21.07 5.02
CA ILE A 167 14.09 22.28 5.62
C ILE A 167 14.87 23.07 4.57
N GLU A 168 15.67 22.40 3.74
CA GLU A 168 16.43 23.03 2.66
C GLU A 168 15.49 23.69 1.63
N GLU A 169 14.43 23.00 1.22
CA GLU A 169 13.41 23.55 0.32
C GLU A 169 12.72 24.79 0.91
N GLU A 170 12.37 24.77 2.20
CA GLU A 170 11.80 25.92 2.90
C GLU A 170 12.78 27.09 2.99
N GLN A 171 14.05 26.83 3.32
CA GLN A 171 15.10 27.86 3.34
C GLN A 171 15.30 28.46 1.94
N MET A 172 15.30 27.64 0.89
CA MET A 172 15.39 28.10 -0.49
C MET A 172 14.19 28.95 -0.91
N LYS A 173 12.96 28.57 -0.50
CA LYS A 173 11.76 29.40 -0.69
C LYS A 173 11.88 30.75 0.04
N LYS A 174 12.30 30.75 1.30
CA LYS A 174 12.54 31.97 2.09
C LYS A 174 13.59 32.88 1.45
N ARG A 175 14.71 32.31 0.98
CA ARG A 175 15.76 33.05 0.24
C ARG A 175 15.21 33.70 -1.03
N LYS A 176 14.44 32.98 -1.85
CA LYS A 176 13.80 33.53 -3.06
C LYS A 176 12.83 34.68 -2.73
N ILE A 177 12.01 34.53 -1.69
CA ILE A 177 11.08 35.58 -1.24
C ILE A 177 11.86 36.82 -0.78
N ASN A 178 12.90 36.64 0.04
CA ASN A 178 13.72 37.74 0.54
C ASN A 178 14.44 38.46 -0.60
N GLN A 179 15.01 37.75 -1.58
CA GLN A 179 15.61 38.37 -2.76
C GLN A 179 14.59 39.20 -3.55
N LYS A 180 13.36 38.69 -3.77
CA LYS A 180 12.29 39.46 -4.41
C LYS A 180 11.92 40.72 -3.62
N LYS A 181 11.85 40.64 -2.28
CA LYS A 181 11.59 41.79 -1.41
C LYS A 181 12.70 42.84 -1.50
N VAL A 182 13.96 42.43 -1.42
CA VAL A 182 15.13 43.32 -1.54
C VAL A 182 15.14 44.02 -2.90
N PHE A 183 14.92 43.28 -3.98
CA PHE A 183 14.85 43.86 -5.32
C PHE A 183 13.69 44.86 -5.48
N LYS A 184 12.49 44.53 -4.98
CA LYS A 184 11.34 45.46 -4.97
C LYS A 184 11.63 46.74 -4.19
N ASN A 185 12.26 46.62 -3.01
CA ASN A 185 12.63 47.77 -2.20
C ASN A 185 13.69 48.65 -2.90
N HIS A 186 14.67 48.04 -3.55
CA HIS A 186 15.68 48.77 -4.33
C HIS A 186 15.05 49.54 -5.51
N LEU A 187 14.13 48.91 -6.24
CA LEU A 187 13.36 49.57 -7.30
C LEU A 187 12.56 50.77 -6.76
N ASN A 188 11.85 50.59 -5.65
CA ASN A 188 11.08 51.68 -5.02
C ASN A 188 11.98 52.85 -4.58
N HIS A 189 13.15 52.56 -4.00
CA HIS A 189 14.13 53.59 -3.60
C HIS A 189 14.78 54.30 -4.80
N SER A 190 14.96 53.60 -5.91
CA SER A 190 15.44 54.21 -7.16
C SER A 190 14.38 55.10 -7.82
N HIS A 191 13.08 54.77 -7.67
CA HIS A 191 11.99 55.61 -8.16
C HIS A 191 11.79 56.85 -7.30
N SER A 192 11.90 56.75 -5.96
CA SER A 192 11.79 57.93 -5.09
C SER A 192 12.93 58.94 -5.29
N LYS A 193 14.14 58.46 -5.63
CA LYS A 193 15.29 59.33 -5.98
C LYS A 193 15.21 59.99 -7.36
N LYS A 194 14.32 59.53 -8.25
CA LYS A 194 14.09 60.15 -9.58
C LYS A 194 12.96 61.18 -9.58
N ILE A 195 12.24 61.36 -8.46
CA ILE A 195 11.06 62.25 -8.34
C ILE A 195 11.43 63.56 -7.57
N VAL A 196 12.71 63.79 -7.30
CA VAL A 196 13.26 65.09 -6.83
C VAL A 196 14.14 65.64 -7.94
#